data_AF-A0A9Q3GX49-F1
#
_entry.id   AF-A0A9Q3GX49-F1
#
_cell.length_a   1.000
_cell.length_b   1.000
_cell.length_c   1.000
_cell.angle_alpha   90.00
_cell.angle_beta   90.00
_cell.angle_gamma   90.00
#
_symmetry.space_group_name_H-M   'P 1'
#
loop_
_entity.id
_entity.type
_entity.pdbx_description
1 polymer ?
#
loop_
_entity_poly.entity_id
_entity_poly.type
_entity_poly.pdbx_seq_one_letter_code
_entity_poly.pdbx_strand_id
1 'polypeptide(L)'
;MENSFEEAIFNIERDRPMAWFLKKKDRLTSLHSDMSETMVHLRILIKCGGDLDHSIRRRCIEPCPTEDVINAMEDFTNRKKIGRNRYKTPTENKTSKEPI
;
A
#
# COMPACT_ATOMS: atom_id res chain seq x y z
N MET A 1 -4.25 -12.57 -22.47
CA MET A 1 -3.92 -13.01 -21.10
C MET A 1 -3.37 -11.78 -20.41
N GLU A 2 -4.26 -10.99 -19.80
CA GLU A 2 -4.04 -9.57 -19.50
C GLU A 2 -3.09 -9.32 -18.33
N ASN A 3 -2.35 -8.24 -18.50
CA ASN A 3 -1.32 -7.60 -17.68
C ASN A 3 -1.82 -7.12 -16.30
N SER A 4 -2.66 -7.89 -15.61
CA SER A 4 -3.33 -7.49 -14.36
C SER A 4 -2.38 -7.22 -13.18
N PHE A 5 -1.11 -7.60 -13.29
CA PHE A 5 -0.07 -7.17 -12.37
C PHE A 5 0.47 -5.79 -12.76
N GLU A 6 0.67 -5.53 -14.06
CA GLU A 6 1.24 -4.28 -14.53
C GLU A 6 0.36 -3.07 -14.24
N GLU A 7 -0.96 -3.24 -14.34
CA GLU A 7 -1.94 -2.17 -14.07
C GLU A 7 -2.27 -2.01 -12.57
N ALA A 8 -1.79 -2.91 -11.72
CA ALA A 8 -2.17 -2.89 -10.32
C ALA A 8 -1.29 -1.94 -9.49
N ILE A 9 -1.93 -0.91 -8.94
CA ILE A 9 -1.31 0.06 -8.03
C ILE A 9 -1.90 -0.14 -6.65
N PHE A 10 -1.08 -0.11 -5.61
CA PHE A 10 -1.55 -0.20 -4.22
C PHE A 10 -2.22 1.12 -3.80
N ASN A 11 -3.45 1.04 -3.30
CA ASN A 11 -4.20 2.18 -2.82
C ASN A 11 -4.36 2.11 -1.29
N ILE A 12 -3.67 3.00 -0.57
CA ILE A 12 -3.66 3.10 0.90
C ILE A 12 -5.08 3.22 1.52
N GLU A 13 -6.04 3.80 0.81
CA GLU A 13 -7.41 4.01 1.30
C GLU A 13 -8.31 2.80 1.12
N ARG A 14 -8.09 2.04 0.04
CA ARG A 14 -8.97 0.94 -0.37
C ARG A 14 -8.40 -0.44 -0.06
N ASP A 15 -7.09 -0.59 -0.16
CA ASP A 15 -6.41 -1.86 -0.06
C ASP A 15 -5.95 -2.16 1.36
N ARG A 16 -5.98 -3.45 1.72
CA ARG A 16 -5.34 -3.96 2.93
C ARG A 16 -3.95 -4.48 2.57
N PRO A 17 -2.87 -3.97 3.19
CA PRO A 17 -1.50 -4.32 2.84
C PRO A 17 -1.23 -5.82 2.73
N MET A 18 -1.54 -6.60 3.76
CA MET A 18 -1.33 -8.04 3.78
C MET A 18 -2.05 -8.76 2.62
N ALA A 19 -3.37 -8.53 2.50
CA ALA A 19 -4.19 -9.20 1.49
C ALA A 19 -3.76 -8.82 0.06
N TRP A 20 -3.43 -7.54 -0.15
CA TRP A 20 -2.99 -7.07 -1.45
C TRP A 20 -1.60 -7.63 -1.80
N PHE A 21 -0.65 -7.58 -0.87
CA PHE A 21 0.72 -8.08 -1.07
C PHE A 21 0.71 -9.58 -1.41
N LEU A 22 0.02 -10.40 -0.62
CA LEU A 22 -0.06 -11.85 -0.84
C LEU A 22 -0.69 -12.19 -2.19
N LYS A 23 -1.75 -11.48 -2.59
CA LYS A 23 -2.39 -11.67 -3.91
C LYS A 23 -1.44 -11.33 -5.06
N LYS A 24 -0.59 -10.32 -4.91
CA LYS A 24 0.41 -9.96 -5.92
C LYS A 24 1.61 -10.90 -5.93
N LYS A 25 2.04 -11.36 -4.76
CA LYS A 25 3.08 -12.39 -4.63
C LYS A 25 2.67 -13.66 -5.36
N ASP A 26 1.50 -14.21 -5.04
CA ASP A 26 0.96 -15.43 -5.67
C ASP A 26 0.88 -15.32 -7.19
N ARG A 27 0.34 -14.19 -7.68
CA ARG A 27 0.27 -13.91 -9.13
C ARG A 27 1.66 -13.88 -9.78
N LEU A 28 2.61 -13.16 -9.19
CA LEU A 28 3.96 -13.03 -9.75
C LEU A 28 4.70 -14.37 -9.75
N THR A 29 4.63 -15.12 -8.65
CA THR A 29 5.27 -16.44 -8.55
C THR A 29 4.64 -17.45 -9.49
N SER A 30 3.34 -17.33 -9.78
CA SER A 30 2.67 -18.17 -10.78
C SER A 30 3.08 -17.82 -12.22
N LEU A 31 3.41 -16.56 -12.51
CA LEU A 31 3.83 -16.11 -13.85
C LEU A 31 5.34 -16.27 -14.08
N HIS A 32 6.13 -16.17 -13.01
CA HIS A 32 7.59 -16.20 -13.03
C HIS A 32 8.09 -17.09 -11.88
N SER A 33 7.95 -18.40 -12.04
CA SER A 33 8.33 -19.39 -11.01
C SER A 33 9.82 -19.44 -10.73
N ASP A 34 10.64 -18.90 -11.64
CA ASP A 34 12.10 -18.78 -11.56
C ASP A 34 12.57 -17.51 -10.83
N MET A 35 11.65 -16.60 -10.51
CA MET A 35 11.98 -15.34 -9.85
C MET A 35 12.31 -15.53 -8.37
N SER A 36 13.41 -14.92 -7.90
CA SER A 36 13.77 -14.93 -6.48
C SER A 36 12.74 -14.17 -5.64
N GLU A 37 12.57 -14.58 -4.38
CA GLU A 37 11.65 -13.92 -3.45
C GLU A 37 11.96 -12.42 -3.30
N THR A 38 13.23 -12.05 -3.21
CA THR A 38 13.67 -10.64 -3.19
C THR A 38 13.21 -9.87 -4.42
N MET A 39 13.35 -10.44 -5.62
CA MET A 39 12.91 -9.79 -6.85
C MET A 39 11.38 -9.67 -6.92
N VAL A 40 10.65 -10.68 -6.42
CA VAL A 40 9.18 -10.61 -6.28
C VAL A 40 8.79 -9.47 -5.36
N HIS A 41 9.42 -9.33 -4.19
CA HIS A 41 9.16 -8.24 -3.26
C HIS A 41 9.43 -6.88 -3.92
N LEU A 42 10.58 -6.70 -4.56
CA LEU A 42 10.94 -5.47 -5.27
C LEU A 42 9.91 -5.06 -6.32
N ARG A 43 9.44 -6.02 -7.13
CA ARG A 43 8.40 -5.75 -8.14
C ARG A 43 7.09 -5.30 -7.52
N ILE A 44 6.69 -5.89 -6.40
CA ILE A 44 5.48 -5.50 -5.67
C ILE A 44 5.64 -4.10 -5.05
N LEU A 45 6.80 -3.79 -4.50
CA LEU A 45 7.08 -2.49 -3.89
C LEU A 45 7.08 -1.34 -4.90
N ILE A 46 7.56 -1.56 -6.13
CA ILE A 46 7.46 -0.57 -7.21
C ILE A 46 5.99 -0.16 -7.45
N LYS A 47 5.04 -1.10 -7.31
CA LYS A 47 3.60 -0.83 -7.46
C LYS A 47 2.98 -0.07 -6.27
N CYS A 48 3.71 0.08 -5.17
CA CYS A 48 3.33 0.95 -4.05
C CYS A 48 3.67 2.42 -4.31
N GLY A 49 4.81 2.66 -4.97
CA GLY A 49 5.26 3.99 -5.42
C GLY A 49 5.58 4.98 -4.30
N GLY A 50 6.26 6.06 -4.67
CA GLY A 50 6.48 7.26 -3.85
C GLY A 50 7.04 7.00 -2.44
N ASP A 51 6.47 7.69 -1.45
CA ASP A 51 6.88 7.61 -0.04
C ASP A 51 6.78 6.20 0.54
N LEU A 52 5.85 5.37 0.07
CA LEU A 52 5.61 4.04 0.61
C LEU A 52 6.74 3.08 0.19
N ASP A 53 7.11 3.06 -1.08
CA ASP A 53 8.29 2.31 -1.57
C ASP A 53 9.57 2.77 -0.84
N HIS A 54 9.79 4.08 -0.74
CA HIS A 54 10.96 4.62 -0.05
C HIS A 54 11.00 4.25 1.44
N SER A 55 9.85 4.31 2.13
CA SER A 55 9.76 4.01 3.56
C SER A 55 9.98 2.53 3.86
N ILE A 56 9.50 1.64 2.99
CA ILE A 56 9.68 0.19 3.15
C ILE A 56 11.14 -0.18 2.88
N ARG A 57 11.73 0.32 1.77
CA ARG A 57 13.14 0.06 1.45
C ARG A 57 14.13 0.53 2.53
N ARG A 58 13.80 1.61 3.25
CA ARG A 58 14.62 2.07 4.39
C ARG A 58 14.58 1.16 5.61
N ARG A 59 13.56 0.30 5.74
CA ARG A 59 13.32 -0.55 6.91
C ARG A 59 13.62 -2.02 6.64
N CYS A 60 13.42 -2.44 5.40
CA CYS A 60 13.63 -3.79 4.92
C CYS A 60 14.99 -3.85 4.20
N ILE A 61 16.07 -4.17 4.92
CA ILE A 61 17.38 -4.46 4.31
C ILE A 61 17.29 -5.83 3.64
N GLU A 62 17.69 -5.93 2.38
CA GLU A 62 17.58 -7.17 1.61
C GLU A 62 18.63 -8.22 2.00
N PRO A 63 18.27 -9.52 2.05
CA PRO A 63 16.93 -10.08 1.85
C PRO A 63 16.04 -9.85 3.09
N CYS A 64 14.80 -9.42 2.85
CA CYS A 64 13.83 -9.15 3.91
C CYS A 64 12.69 -10.18 3.87
N PRO A 65 12.27 -10.77 5.01
CA PRO A 65 11.13 -11.67 5.06
C PRO A 65 9.84 -11.04 4.54
N THR A 66 8.99 -11.83 3.89
CA THR A 66 7.65 -11.39 3.43
C THR A 66 6.87 -10.68 4.56
N GLU A 67 6.93 -11.21 5.78
CA GLU A 67 6.21 -10.67 6.94
C GLU A 67 6.71 -9.27 7.32
N ASP A 68 8.01 -9.05 7.32
CA ASP A 68 8.60 -7.75 7.63
C ASP A 68 8.23 -6.68 6.59
N VAL A 69 8.17 -7.06 5.31
CA VAL A 69 7.69 -6.18 4.24
C VAL A 69 6.22 -5.78 4.47
N ILE A 70 5.37 -6.76 4.80
CA ILE A 70 3.94 -6.52 5.08
C ILE A 70 3.79 -5.63 6.32
N ASN A 71 4.52 -5.91 7.40
CA ASN A 71 4.51 -5.12 8.63
C ASN A 71 4.92 -3.66 8.36
N ALA A 72 5.94 -3.45 7.53
CA ALA A 72 6.35 -2.10 7.12
C ALA A 72 5.26 -1.37 6.32
N MET A 73 4.58 -2.07 5.41
CA MET A 73 3.43 -1.52 4.67
C MET A 73 2.27 -1.16 5.61
N GLU A 74 1.95 -2.02 6.58
CA GLU A 74 0.87 -1.79 7.54
C GLU A 74 1.15 -0.59 8.44
N ASP A 75 2.34 -0.52 9.03
CA ASP A 75 2.74 0.62 9.87
C ASP A 75 2.68 1.94 9.09
N PHE A 76 3.17 1.98 7.84
CA PHE A 76 3.07 3.20 7.03
C PHE A 76 1.61 3.58 6.73
N THR A 77 0.80 2.61 6.32
CA THR A 77 -0.61 2.81 5.98
C THR A 77 -1.37 3.33 7.21
N ASN A 78 -1.11 2.76 8.38
CA ASN A 78 -1.72 3.18 9.65
C ASN A 78 -1.29 4.61 10.04
N ARG A 79 -0.01 4.96 9.91
CA ARG A 79 0.50 6.32 10.18
C ARG A 79 -0.14 7.37 9.27
N LYS A 80 -0.25 7.10 7.97
CA LYS A 80 -0.89 8.04 7.01
C LYS A 80 -2.40 8.17 7.25
N LYS A 81 -3.11 7.09 7.63
CA LYS A 81 -4.53 7.14 8.02
C LYS A 81 -4.75 7.98 9.28
N ILE A 82 -3.89 7.82 10.29
CA ILE A 82 -3.91 8.66 11.50
C ILE A 82 -3.65 10.14 11.15
N GLY A 83 -2.72 10.42 10.24
CA GLY A 83 -2.48 11.78 9.74
C GLY A 83 -3.70 12.40 9.06
N ARG A 84 -4.39 11.66 8.19
CA ARG A 84 -5.60 12.14 7.48
C ARG A 84 -6.79 12.40 8.41
N ASN A 85 -7.00 11.58 9.45
CA ASN A 85 -8.06 11.81 10.42
C ASN A 85 -7.84 13.05 11.30
N ARG A 86 -6.59 13.53 11.45
CA ARG A 86 -6.29 14.76 12.20
C ARG A 86 -6.58 16.05 11.42
N TYR A 87 -6.75 15.97 10.09
CA TYR A 87 -7.07 17.13 9.25
C TYR A 87 -8.51 17.17 8.75
N LYS A 88 -9.36 16.21 9.15
CA LYS A 88 -10.81 16.37 9.04
C LYS A 88 -11.26 17.30 10.15
N THR A 89 -11.18 18.61 9.91
CA THR A 89 -11.99 19.55 10.68
C THR A 89 -13.47 19.20 10.46
N PRO A 90 -14.31 19.22 11.51
CA PRO A 90 -15.74 19.07 11.35
C PRO A 90 -16.29 20.34 10.69
N THR A 91 -16.27 20.41 9.36
CA THR A 91 -17.18 21.27 8.62
C THR A 91 -18.53 20.56 8.51
N GLU A 92 -19.25 20.46 9.63
CA GLU A 92 -20.68 20.13 9.64
C GLU A 92 -21.49 21.39 9.95
N ASN A 93 -22.07 21.93 8.87
CA ASN A 93 -23.40 22.52 8.75
C ASN A 93 -24.02 23.23 9.96
N LYS A 94 -24.18 24.55 9.80
CA LYS A 94 -25.47 25.20 10.10
C LYS A 94 -25.97 25.95 8.88
N THR A 95 -26.79 25.26 8.08
CA THR A 95 -27.77 25.90 7.19
C THR A 95 -28.97 26.35 8.02
N SER A 96 -29.59 27.45 7.58
CA SER A 96 -30.86 28.05 8.04
C SER A 96 -30.72 28.96 9.28
N LYS A 97 -31.02 30.28 9.24
CA LYS A 97 -32.04 31.00 8.45
C LYS A 97 -31.64 32.49 8.29
N GLU A 98 -31.81 33.03 7.09
CA GLU A 98 -32.35 34.40 6.87
C GLU A 98 -33.80 34.21 6.37
N PRO A 99 -34.70 35.22 6.33
CA PRO A 99 -34.67 36.60 6.87
C PRO A 99 -35.90 36.89 7.77
N ILE A 100 -35.94 38.04 8.47
CA ILE A 100 -36.93 39.16 8.36
C ILE A 100 -36.30 40.36 9.07
#